data_AF-A0AAE0STI9-F1
#
_entry.id   AF-A0AAE0STI9-F1
#
_cell.length_a   1.000
_cell.length_b   1.000
_cell.length_c   1.000
_cell.angle_alpha   90.00
_cell.angle_beta   90.00
_cell.angle_gamma   90.00
#
_symmetry.space_group_name_H-M   'P 1'
#
loop_
_entity.id
_entity.type
_entity.pdbx_description
1 polymer ?
#
loop_
_entity_poly.entity_id
_entity_poly.type
_entity_poly.pdbx_seq_one_letter_code
_entity_poly.pdbx_strand_id
1 'polypeptide(L)'
;MRNSQDEHEADHIMLTSLMEQIVVVERNLEENDQNFHEKLVTTEDNLRQKDEQIAALQKQLQEISDSDVVIHFRIGVLEDLVFEHLTRFCPRGLPMQLIADRIQDGVHGMGGNIMEICKFAEKKRQAMTNRHFTLISDPFITSKGVKMKLKVFLNGDEVEGETCMTVYVIMVRGLNDEILNWPFRGKFTLYVFDPEASNYKFVDSFVADPNHFSFQKPCTERNIGYGFLRSIGHSELGRLSLY
;
A
#
# COMPACT_ATOMS: atom_id res chain seq x y z
N MET A 1 68.14 42.44 -59.34
CA MET A 1 68.44 41.24 -58.52
C MET A 1 68.15 41.40 -57.02
N ARG A 2 67.89 42.61 -56.48
CA ARG A 2 67.57 42.81 -55.03
C ARG A 2 66.14 42.42 -54.61
N ASN A 3 65.12 42.63 -55.45
CA ASN A 3 63.72 42.34 -55.10
C ASN A 3 63.41 40.89 -54.71
N SER A 4 64.13 39.91 -55.26
CA SER A 4 63.86 38.48 -54.99
C SER A 4 64.39 38.02 -53.64
N GLN A 5 65.41 38.69 -53.07
CA GLN A 5 65.90 38.37 -51.72
C GLN A 5 64.99 38.97 -50.64
N ASP A 6 64.48 40.19 -50.86
CA ASP A 6 63.59 40.85 -49.90
C ASP A 6 62.20 40.17 -49.83
N GLU A 7 61.68 39.64 -50.95
CA GLU A 7 60.44 38.82 -50.95
C GLU A 7 60.63 37.48 -50.22
N HIS A 8 61.75 36.80 -50.43
CA HIS A 8 62.06 35.56 -49.72
C HIS A 8 62.24 35.76 -48.22
N GLU A 9 62.78 36.91 -47.80
CA GLU A 9 62.94 37.26 -46.39
C GLU A 9 61.59 37.60 -45.74
N ALA A 10 60.70 38.31 -46.43
CA ALA A 10 59.34 38.58 -45.98
C ALA A 10 58.50 37.29 -45.83
N ASP A 11 58.59 36.38 -46.81
CA ASP A 11 57.94 35.07 -46.75
C ASP A 11 58.48 34.22 -45.59
N HIS A 12 59.79 34.25 -45.34
CA HIS A 12 60.42 33.54 -44.23
C HIS A 12 59.96 34.09 -42.86
N ILE A 13 59.85 35.41 -42.73
CA ILE A 13 59.33 36.06 -41.51
C ILE A 13 57.86 35.69 -41.29
N MET A 14 57.04 35.70 -42.35
CA MET A 14 55.63 35.31 -42.27
C MET A 14 55.46 33.84 -41.87
N LEU A 15 56.24 32.94 -42.48
CA LEU A 15 56.26 31.52 -42.13
C LEU A 15 56.67 31.29 -40.67
N THR A 16 57.69 32.01 -40.20
CA THR A 16 58.14 31.92 -38.80
C THR A 16 57.04 32.36 -37.83
N SER A 17 56.37 33.48 -38.12
CA SER A 17 55.25 33.97 -37.31
C SER A 17 54.06 33.01 -37.29
N LEU A 18 53.75 32.38 -38.43
CA LEU A 18 52.68 31.39 -38.51
C LEU A 18 53.02 30.11 -37.73
N MET A 19 54.27 29.65 -37.79
CA MET A 19 54.74 28.51 -36.99
C MET A 19 54.64 28.79 -35.49
N GLU A 20 55.02 30.00 -35.06
CA GLU A 20 54.87 30.40 -33.66
C GLU A 20 53.40 30.39 -33.22
N GLN A 21 52.48 30.89 -34.05
CA GLN A 21 51.04 30.84 -33.76
C GLN A 21 50.50 29.39 -33.68
N ILE A 22 50.93 28.51 -34.59
CA ILE A 22 50.54 27.09 -34.57
C ILE A 22 50.99 26.43 -33.27
N VAL A 23 52.24 26.64 -32.85
CA VAL A 23 52.78 26.07 -31.61
C VAL A 23 52.00 26.57 -30.39
N VAL A 24 51.58 27.84 -30.37
CA VAL A 24 50.75 28.39 -29.28
C VAL A 24 49.36 27.76 -29.27
N VAL A 25 48.73 27.56 -30.44
CA VAL A 25 47.43 26.91 -30.55
C VAL A 25 47.51 25.45 -30.11
N GLU A 26 48.54 24.71 -30.53
CA GLU A 26 48.76 23.31 -30.13
C GLU A 26 48.90 23.19 -28.61
N ARG A 27 49.70 24.05 -27.97
CA ARG A 27 49.83 24.07 -26.50
C ARG A 27 48.50 24.37 -25.81
N ASN A 28 47.75 25.35 -26.29
CA ASN A 28 46.44 25.68 -25.72
C ASN A 28 45.42 24.54 -25.88
N LEU A 29 45.50 23.78 -26.98
CA LEU A 29 44.67 22.59 -27.20
C LEU A 29 45.04 21.47 -26.22
N GLU A 30 46.32 21.21 -26.01
CA GLU A 30 46.82 20.21 -25.05
C GLU A 30 46.41 20.57 -23.61
N GLU A 31 46.59 21.83 -23.19
CA GLU A 31 46.18 22.29 -21.87
C GLU A 31 44.66 22.19 -21.65
N ASN A 32 43.86 22.51 -22.67
CA ASN A 32 42.41 22.34 -22.58
C ASN A 32 42.01 20.87 -22.48
N ASP A 33 42.60 19.99 -23.27
CA ASP A 33 42.31 18.55 -23.24
C ASP A 33 42.63 17.96 -21.85
N GLN A 34 43.76 18.35 -21.27
CA GLN A 34 44.15 17.95 -19.93
C GLN A 34 43.18 18.48 -18.85
N ASN A 35 42.73 19.73 -18.96
CA ASN A 35 41.74 20.32 -18.05
C ASN A 35 40.37 19.63 -18.16
N PHE A 36 39.93 19.29 -19.38
CA PHE A 36 38.71 18.52 -19.58
C PHE A 36 38.81 17.11 -18.99
N HIS A 37 39.96 16.45 -19.20
CA HIS A 37 40.21 15.12 -18.63
C HIS A 37 40.16 15.16 -17.09
N GLU A 38 40.82 16.13 -16.46
CA GLU A 38 40.82 16.29 -15.01
C GLU A 38 39.41 16.56 -14.46
N LYS A 39 38.63 17.43 -15.13
CA LYS A 39 37.22 17.67 -14.78
C LYS A 39 36.35 16.44 -14.94
N LEU A 40 36.59 15.64 -15.98
CA LEU A 40 35.84 14.40 -16.23
C LEU A 40 36.09 13.41 -15.10
N VAL A 41 37.36 13.11 -14.79
CA VAL A 41 37.75 12.18 -13.72
C VAL A 41 37.19 12.64 -12.38
N THR A 42 37.32 13.93 -12.06
CA THR A 42 36.77 14.50 -10.82
C THR A 42 35.25 14.35 -10.75
N THR A 43 34.55 14.53 -11.87
CA THR A 43 33.08 14.38 -11.92
C THR A 43 32.68 12.92 -11.76
N GLU A 44 33.39 11.99 -12.38
CA GLU A 44 33.16 10.54 -12.27
C GLU A 44 33.36 10.06 -10.83
N ASP A 45 34.43 10.49 -10.15
CA ASP A 45 34.66 10.15 -8.75
C ASP A 45 33.57 10.69 -7.83
N ASN A 46 33.12 11.93 -8.07
CA ASN A 46 32.00 12.52 -7.32
C ASN A 46 30.68 11.76 -7.56
N LEU A 47 30.42 11.29 -8.78
CA LEU A 47 29.25 10.46 -9.08
C LEU A 47 29.33 9.12 -8.37
N ARG A 48 30.49 8.44 -8.40
CA ARG A 48 30.69 7.17 -7.69
C ARG A 48 30.45 7.31 -6.19
N GLN A 49 30.96 8.38 -5.59
CA GLN A 49 30.74 8.66 -4.16
C GLN A 49 29.26 8.89 -3.84
N LYS A 50 28.52 9.59 -4.72
CA LYS A 50 27.07 9.77 -4.56
C LYS A 50 26.32 8.45 -4.69
N ASP A 51 26.70 7.57 -5.60
CA ASP A 51 26.08 6.25 -5.74
C ASP A 51 26.30 5.38 -4.50
N GLU A 52 27.50 5.39 -3.92
CA GLU A 52 27.79 4.73 -2.65
C GLU A 52 26.93 5.29 -1.50
N GLN A 53 26.74 6.61 -1.46
CA GLN A 53 25.89 7.27 -0.47
C GLN A 53 24.41 6.93 -0.64
N ILE A 54 23.92 6.85 -1.88
CA ILE A 54 22.56 6.41 -2.20
C ILE A 54 22.34 4.96 -1.74
N ALA A 55 23.28 4.06 -2.03
CA ALA A 55 23.20 2.67 -1.60
C ALA A 55 23.18 2.53 -0.07
N ALA A 56 23.98 3.32 0.65
CA ALA A 56 23.98 3.35 2.10
C ALA A 56 22.63 3.85 2.68
N LEU A 57 22.07 4.92 2.11
CA LEU A 57 20.77 5.44 2.52
C LEU A 57 19.63 4.45 2.23
N GLN A 58 19.66 3.77 1.09
CA GLN A 58 18.68 2.72 0.77
C GLN A 58 18.74 1.57 1.77
N LYS A 59 19.94 1.16 2.18
CA LYS A 59 20.10 0.12 3.21
C LYS A 59 19.52 0.56 4.56
N GLN A 60 19.81 1.79 5.00
CA GLN A 60 19.24 2.32 6.24
C GLN A 60 17.71 2.41 6.18
N LEU A 61 17.14 2.83 5.04
CA LEU A 61 15.70 2.90 4.85
C LEU A 61 15.05 1.51 4.94
N GLN A 62 15.71 0.48 4.40
CA GLN A 62 15.24 -0.90 4.49
C GLN A 62 15.23 -1.40 5.94
N GLU A 63 16.30 -1.15 6.71
CA GLU A 63 16.38 -1.54 8.13
C GLU A 63 15.31 -0.84 8.99
N ILE A 64 15.03 0.43 8.71
CA ILE A 64 13.95 1.19 9.34
C ILE A 64 12.59 0.58 8.96
N SER A 65 12.37 0.27 7.68
CA SER A 65 11.13 -0.33 7.19
C SER A 65 10.87 -1.69 7.84
N ASP A 66 11.88 -2.55 7.94
CA ASP A 66 11.76 -3.86 8.57
C ASP A 66 11.41 -3.72 10.06
N SER A 67 12.00 -2.73 10.74
CA SER A 67 11.70 -2.41 12.14
C SER A 67 10.29 -1.87 12.32
N ASP A 68 9.82 -1.01 11.41
CA ASP A 68 8.48 -0.43 11.41
C ASP A 68 7.41 -1.52 11.28
N VAL A 69 7.62 -2.52 10.42
CA VAL A 69 6.75 -3.69 10.29
C VAL A 69 6.61 -4.45 11.62
N VAL A 70 7.72 -4.64 12.35
CA VAL A 70 7.71 -5.34 13.65
C VAL A 70 7.01 -4.50 14.71
N ILE A 71 7.27 -3.19 14.75
CA ILE A 71 6.63 -2.28 15.70
C ILE A 71 5.12 -2.23 15.46
N HIS A 72 4.69 -2.03 14.22
CA HIS A 72 3.27 -2.06 13.85
C HIS A 72 2.61 -3.39 14.21
N PHE A 73 3.29 -4.52 14.01
CA PHE A 73 2.77 -5.82 14.42
C PHE A 73 2.57 -5.90 15.94
N ARG A 74 3.56 -5.47 16.73
CA ARG A 74 3.49 -5.49 18.21
C ARG A 74 2.43 -4.52 18.75
N ILE A 75 2.30 -3.33 18.16
CA ILE A 75 1.25 -2.37 18.50
C ILE A 75 -0.11 -2.99 18.22
N GLY A 76 -0.31 -3.59 17.04
CA GLY A 76 -1.56 -4.27 16.70
C GLY A 76 -1.94 -5.36 17.71
N VAL A 77 -0.98 -6.18 18.16
CA VAL A 77 -1.24 -7.21 19.19
C VAL A 77 -1.64 -6.60 20.53
N LEU A 78 -0.99 -5.52 20.97
CA LEU A 78 -1.33 -4.84 22.22
C LEU A 78 -2.69 -4.14 22.13
N GLU A 79 -3.00 -3.52 21.00
CA GLU A 79 -4.28 -2.88 20.75
C GLU A 79 -5.43 -3.88 20.67
N ASP A 80 -5.20 -5.05 20.07
CA ASP A 80 -6.16 -6.16 20.08
C ASP A 80 -6.42 -6.63 21.53
N LEU A 81 -5.38 -6.74 22.34
CA LEU A 81 -5.51 -7.13 23.75
C LEU A 81 -6.23 -6.06 24.57
N VAL A 82 -5.94 -4.77 24.34
CA VAL A 82 -6.62 -3.64 24.99
C VAL A 82 -8.07 -3.57 24.54
N PHE A 83 -8.33 -3.73 23.24
CA PHE A 83 -9.67 -3.72 22.71
C PHE A 83 -10.47 -4.91 23.25
N GLU A 84 -9.92 -6.12 23.25
CA GLU A 84 -10.53 -7.29 23.88
C GLU A 84 -10.83 -7.03 25.36
N HIS A 85 -9.89 -6.45 26.10
CA HIS A 85 -10.09 -6.09 27.50
C HIS A 85 -11.21 -5.07 27.68
N LEU A 86 -11.25 -4.03 26.85
CA LEU A 86 -12.30 -3.01 26.83
C LEU A 86 -13.68 -3.60 26.45
N THR A 87 -13.73 -4.53 25.50
CA THR A 87 -14.97 -5.22 25.11
C THR A 87 -15.50 -6.11 26.24
N ARG A 88 -14.60 -6.75 27.00
CA ARG A 88 -14.95 -7.61 28.13
C ARG A 88 -15.36 -6.83 29.38
N PHE A 89 -14.72 -5.68 29.64
CA PHE A 89 -14.95 -4.89 30.86
C PHE A 89 -15.95 -3.74 30.71
N CYS A 90 -16.46 -3.48 29.50
CA CYS A 90 -17.52 -2.50 29.29
C CYS A 90 -18.87 -3.21 29.08
N PRO A 91 -19.70 -3.38 30.14
CA PRO A 91 -20.98 -4.10 30.04
C PRO A 91 -22.02 -3.42 29.12
N ARG A 92 -21.72 -2.21 28.63
CA ARG A 92 -22.52 -1.44 27.65
C ARG A 92 -21.79 -1.21 26.32
N GLY A 93 -20.75 -2.00 26.02
CA GLY A 93 -19.93 -1.82 24.82
C GLY A 93 -19.15 -0.50 24.78
N LEU A 94 -18.30 -0.35 23.75
CA LEU A 94 -17.66 0.93 23.40
C LEU A 94 -18.60 1.75 22.51
N PRO A 95 -18.58 3.10 22.62
CA PRO A 95 -19.35 3.97 21.76
C PRO A 95 -18.99 3.78 20.28
N MET A 96 -19.99 3.78 19.39
CA MET A 96 -19.78 3.72 17.94
C MET A 96 -18.86 4.81 17.42
N GLN A 97 -18.89 5.99 18.03
CA GLN A 97 -17.98 7.07 17.68
C GLN A 97 -16.52 6.65 17.85
N LEU A 98 -16.17 5.93 18.92
CA LEU A 98 -14.80 5.45 19.13
C LEU A 98 -14.37 4.40 18.10
N ILE A 99 -15.30 3.53 17.68
CA ILE A 99 -15.04 2.53 16.63
C ILE A 99 -14.92 3.20 15.27
N ALA A 100 -15.80 4.16 14.98
CA ALA A 100 -15.79 4.94 13.76
C ALA A 100 -14.53 5.80 13.65
N ASP A 101 -14.16 6.50 14.71
CA ASP A 101 -12.91 7.27 14.82
C ASP A 101 -11.71 6.33 14.61
N ARG A 102 -11.69 5.12 15.19
CA ARG A 102 -10.63 4.13 14.92
C ARG A 102 -10.54 3.70 13.46
N ILE A 103 -11.68 3.53 12.78
CA ILE A 103 -11.72 3.14 11.36
C ILE A 103 -11.34 4.34 10.45
N GLN A 104 -11.71 5.56 10.84
CA GLN A 104 -11.51 6.79 10.08
C GLN A 104 -10.12 7.41 10.28
N ASP A 105 -9.55 7.31 11.48
CA ASP A 105 -8.25 7.91 11.79
C ASP A 105 -7.13 7.27 10.98
N GLY A 106 -7.25 5.98 10.61
CA GLY A 106 -6.24 5.30 9.79
C GLY A 106 -4.83 5.23 10.43
N VAL A 107 -4.64 5.84 11.61
CA VAL A 107 -3.35 6.09 12.28
C VAL A 107 -2.63 4.79 12.67
N HIS A 108 -3.33 3.66 12.69
CA HIS A 108 -2.81 2.40 13.26
C HIS A 108 -2.64 1.26 12.25
N GLY A 109 -2.71 1.55 10.95
CA GLY A 109 -2.50 0.50 9.96
C GLY A 109 -3.59 -0.57 9.99
N MET A 110 -4.83 -0.20 10.32
CA MET A 110 -6.03 -1.00 10.07
C MET A 110 -6.90 -0.23 9.08
N GLY A 111 -6.73 -0.51 7.78
CA GLY A 111 -7.71 -0.03 6.82
C GLY A 111 -9.01 -0.82 7.04
N GLY A 112 -10.09 -0.10 7.38
CA GLY A 112 -11.38 -0.68 7.73
C GLY A 112 -12.50 -0.11 6.88
N ASN A 113 -13.67 -0.74 6.93
CA ASN A 113 -14.88 -0.25 6.30
C ASN A 113 -16.05 -0.40 7.28
N ILE A 114 -16.92 0.61 7.29
CA ILE A 114 -18.22 0.56 7.96
C ILE A 114 -19.26 0.40 6.87
N MET A 115 -20.00 -0.71 6.93
CA MET A 115 -21.11 -0.98 6.03
C MET A 115 -22.43 -0.81 6.78
N GLU A 116 -23.14 0.28 6.48
CA GLU A 116 -24.47 0.50 7.02
C GLU A 116 -25.51 -0.30 6.22
N ILE A 117 -26.37 -1.04 6.91
CA ILE A 117 -27.46 -1.81 6.30
C ILE A 117 -28.81 -1.15 6.64
N CYS A 118 -29.17 -0.12 5.88
CA CYS A 118 -30.48 0.52 6.04
C CYS A 118 -31.61 -0.41 5.61
N LYS A 119 -32.79 -0.30 6.25
CA LYS A 119 -33.99 -1.12 5.99
C LYS A 119 -33.71 -2.62 6.11
N PHE A 120 -33.03 -3.01 7.20
CA PHE A 120 -32.59 -4.38 7.44
C PHE A 120 -33.73 -5.40 7.29
N ALA A 121 -34.91 -5.16 7.89
CA ALA A 121 -36.05 -6.07 7.81
C ALA A 121 -36.52 -6.32 6.36
N GLU A 122 -36.55 -5.27 5.54
CA GLU A 122 -36.93 -5.39 4.12
C GLU A 122 -35.89 -6.21 3.33
N LYS A 123 -34.60 -5.88 3.50
CA LYS A 123 -33.50 -6.58 2.83
C LYS A 123 -33.41 -8.04 3.28
N LYS A 124 -33.66 -8.32 4.57
CA LYS A 124 -33.74 -9.69 5.10
C LYS A 124 -34.87 -10.45 4.44
N ARG A 125 -36.07 -9.85 4.30
CA ARG A 125 -37.19 -10.47 3.59
C ARG A 125 -36.86 -10.77 2.13
N GLN A 126 -36.17 -9.85 1.45
CA GLN A 126 -35.69 -10.07 0.08
C GLN A 126 -34.69 -11.24 0.04
N ALA A 127 -33.78 -11.35 1.01
CA ALA A 127 -32.84 -12.47 1.11
C ALA A 127 -33.52 -13.82 1.40
N MET A 128 -34.63 -13.82 2.15
CA MET A 128 -35.44 -15.01 2.38
C MET A 128 -36.20 -15.46 1.11
N THR A 129 -36.62 -14.52 0.26
CA THR A 129 -37.29 -14.87 -1.01
C THR A 129 -36.30 -15.17 -2.15
N ASN A 130 -35.13 -14.53 -2.15
CA ASN A 130 -34.10 -14.69 -3.17
C ASN A 130 -32.76 -15.06 -2.53
N ARG A 131 -32.39 -16.34 -2.63
CA ARG A 131 -31.13 -16.89 -2.11
C ARG A 131 -29.86 -16.20 -2.64
N HIS A 132 -29.93 -15.59 -3.82
CA HIS A 132 -28.78 -14.88 -4.40
C HIS A 132 -28.71 -13.41 -3.99
N PHE A 133 -29.64 -12.93 -3.15
CA PHE A 133 -29.61 -11.56 -2.67
C PHE A 133 -28.43 -11.35 -1.73
N THR A 134 -27.49 -10.50 -2.16
CA THR A 134 -26.28 -10.17 -1.42
C THR A 134 -26.10 -8.68 -1.35
N LEU A 135 -25.64 -8.20 -0.21
CA LEU A 135 -25.19 -6.82 -0.06
C LEU A 135 -23.68 -6.77 -0.27
N ILE A 136 -23.21 -5.76 -0.98
CA ILE A 136 -21.78 -5.56 -1.25
C ILE A 136 -21.43 -4.16 -0.77
N SER A 137 -20.34 -4.02 -0.01
CA SER A 137 -19.85 -2.72 0.41
C SER A 137 -19.21 -1.96 -0.73
N ASP A 138 -19.05 -0.65 -0.56
CA ASP A 138 -18.09 0.11 -1.35
C ASP A 138 -16.67 -0.45 -1.14
N PRO A 139 -15.83 -0.39 -2.19
CA PRO A 139 -14.46 -0.82 -2.04
C PRO A 139 -13.68 0.11 -1.10
N PHE A 140 -12.89 -0.48 -0.23
CA PHE A 140 -12.00 0.21 0.70
C PHE A 140 -10.57 -0.29 0.52
N ILE A 141 -9.60 0.50 0.97
CA ILE A 141 -8.18 0.16 0.87
C ILE A 141 -7.70 -0.18 2.28
N THR A 142 -7.05 -1.32 2.42
CA THR A 142 -6.39 -1.71 3.67
C THR A 142 -5.17 -0.82 3.92
N SER A 143 -4.68 -0.80 5.15
CA SER A 143 -3.40 -0.17 5.49
C SER A 143 -2.21 -0.67 4.67
N LYS A 144 -2.29 -1.90 4.16
CA LYS A 144 -1.29 -2.52 3.29
C LYS A 144 -1.50 -2.17 1.82
N GLY A 145 -2.36 -1.19 1.50
CA GLY A 145 -2.63 -0.75 0.14
C GLY A 145 -3.52 -1.68 -0.69
N VAL A 146 -3.88 -2.86 -0.17
CA VAL A 146 -4.74 -3.83 -0.88
C VAL A 146 -6.18 -3.35 -0.88
N LYS A 147 -6.82 -3.34 -2.06
CA LYS A 147 -8.23 -2.97 -2.24
C LYS A 147 -9.14 -4.16 -1.95
N MET A 148 -10.19 -3.93 -1.16
CA MET A 148 -11.11 -4.96 -0.70
C MET A 148 -12.56 -4.49 -0.72
N LYS A 149 -13.49 -5.45 -0.67
CA LYS A 149 -14.93 -5.25 -0.45
C LYS A 149 -15.44 -6.27 0.56
N LEU A 150 -16.53 -5.94 1.23
CA LEU A 150 -17.32 -6.88 2.01
C LEU A 150 -18.50 -7.38 1.17
N LYS A 151 -18.84 -8.65 1.33
CA LYS A 151 -20.07 -9.24 0.79
C LYS A 151 -20.83 -9.90 1.94
N VAL A 152 -22.11 -9.57 2.06
CA VAL A 152 -22.97 -10.03 3.15
C VAL A 152 -24.16 -10.78 2.58
N PHE A 153 -24.40 -11.97 3.11
CA PHE A 153 -25.65 -12.71 2.90
C PHE A 153 -26.45 -12.64 4.19
N LEU A 154 -27.62 -11.99 4.15
CA LEU A 154 -28.47 -11.81 5.32
C LEU A 154 -29.20 -13.10 5.75
N ASN A 155 -29.27 -14.08 4.86
CA ASN A 155 -29.98 -15.35 5.05
C ASN A 155 -29.07 -16.53 4.69
N GLY A 156 -27.79 -16.41 5.06
CA GLY A 156 -26.76 -17.41 4.85
C GLY A 156 -26.36 -17.55 3.39
N ASP A 157 -25.28 -18.29 3.16
CA ASP A 157 -24.91 -18.76 1.85
C ASP A 157 -25.28 -20.25 1.70
N GLU A 158 -24.89 -20.85 0.57
CA GLU A 158 -25.16 -22.27 0.30
C GLU A 158 -24.45 -23.22 1.29
N VAL A 159 -23.43 -22.73 2.02
CA VAL A 159 -22.58 -23.53 2.91
C VAL A 159 -23.08 -23.51 4.35
N GLU A 160 -23.43 -22.33 4.87
CA GLU A 160 -23.83 -22.12 6.28
C GLU A 160 -25.35 -22.28 6.49
N GLY A 161 -26.13 -22.38 5.42
CA GLY A 161 -27.58 -22.57 5.46
C GLY A 161 -28.36 -21.31 5.83
N GLU A 162 -29.69 -21.36 5.68
CA GLU A 162 -30.57 -20.18 5.71
C GLU A 162 -30.81 -19.55 7.10
N THR A 163 -30.11 -20.01 8.14
CA THR A 163 -30.43 -19.66 9.55
C THR A 163 -29.57 -18.53 10.12
N CYS A 164 -28.53 -18.11 9.39
CA CYS A 164 -27.52 -17.20 9.88
C CYS A 164 -27.23 -16.07 8.87
N MET A 165 -26.56 -15.01 9.32
CA MET A 165 -25.92 -14.04 8.43
C MET A 165 -24.46 -14.42 8.25
N THR A 166 -23.98 -14.43 7.01
CA THR A 166 -22.58 -14.70 6.66
C THR A 166 -21.95 -13.48 5.98
N VAL A 167 -20.67 -13.26 6.28
CA VAL A 167 -19.90 -12.12 5.78
C VAL A 167 -18.60 -12.63 5.17
N TYR A 168 -18.23 -12.08 4.02
CA TYR A 168 -17.03 -12.44 3.27
C TYR A 168 -16.20 -11.19 3.00
N VAL A 169 -14.89 -11.34 3.10
CA VAL A 169 -13.93 -10.36 2.59
C VAL A 169 -13.53 -10.78 1.17
N ILE A 170 -13.54 -9.82 0.25
CA ILE A 170 -13.20 -10.04 -1.16
C ILE A 170 -12.05 -9.11 -1.52
N MET A 171 -10.95 -9.69 -2.00
CA MET A 171 -9.87 -8.90 -2.62
C MET A 171 -10.28 -8.47 -4.01
N VAL A 172 -10.04 -7.20 -4.30
CA VAL A 172 -10.36 -6.57 -5.58
C VAL A 172 -9.06 -6.08 -6.18
N ARG A 173 -8.91 -6.21 -7.49
CA ARG A 173 -7.73 -5.71 -8.20
C ARG A 173 -7.56 -4.21 -7.98
N GLY A 174 -6.41 -3.82 -7.45
CA GLY A 174 -5.95 -2.45 -7.29
C GLY A 174 -5.03 -2.02 -8.43
N LEU A 175 -4.84 -0.70 -8.54
CA LEU A 175 -3.88 -0.13 -9.51
C LEU A 175 -2.43 -0.43 -9.13
N ASN A 176 -2.17 -0.57 -7.83
CA ASN A 176 -0.84 -0.69 -7.27
C ASN A 176 -0.50 -2.14 -6.87
N ASP A 177 -1.30 -3.14 -7.26
CA ASP A 177 -1.11 -4.53 -6.83
C ASP A 177 0.27 -5.12 -7.19
N GLU A 178 0.95 -4.56 -8.20
CA GLU A 178 2.30 -4.96 -8.61
C GLU A 178 3.39 -4.60 -7.58
N ILE A 179 3.20 -3.53 -6.81
CA ILE A 179 4.18 -3.06 -5.82
C ILE A 179 3.84 -3.53 -4.40
N LEU A 180 2.72 -4.24 -4.22
CA LEU A 180 2.30 -4.76 -2.92
C LEU A 180 2.90 -6.14 -2.64
N ASN A 181 3.07 -6.44 -1.36
CA ASN A 181 3.55 -7.75 -0.90
C ASN A 181 2.44 -8.80 -0.95
N TRP A 182 2.67 -9.87 -1.71
CA TRP A 182 1.75 -10.99 -1.87
C TRP A 182 2.38 -12.32 -1.42
N PRO A 183 1.58 -13.31 -0.96
CA PRO A 183 0.14 -13.23 -0.68
C PRO A 183 -0.17 -12.28 0.48
N PHE A 184 -1.41 -11.81 0.57
CA PHE A 184 -1.81 -10.90 1.65
C PHE A 184 -1.70 -11.60 3.00
N ARG A 185 -1.03 -10.94 3.95
CA ARG A 185 -0.86 -11.41 5.32
C ARG A 185 -1.49 -10.38 6.24
N GLY A 186 -2.61 -10.69 6.86
CA GLY A 186 -3.28 -9.78 7.77
C GLY A 186 -4.35 -10.48 8.60
N LYS A 187 -4.68 -9.88 9.74
CA LYS A 187 -5.81 -10.30 10.57
C LYS A 187 -7.04 -9.52 10.15
N PHE A 188 -8.15 -10.24 9.94
CA PHE A 188 -9.47 -9.67 9.76
C PHE A 188 -10.26 -9.84 11.04
N THR A 189 -10.96 -8.78 11.44
CA THR A 189 -11.85 -8.81 12.60
C THR A 189 -13.19 -8.22 12.22
N LEU A 190 -14.27 -8.97 12.47
CA LEU A 190 -15.64 -8.56 12.18
C LEU A 190 -16.37 -8.14 13.45
N TYR A 191 -16.93 -6.94 13.38
CA TYR A 191 -17.85 -6.40 14.38
C TYR A 191 -19.20 -6.16 13.72
N VAL A 192 -20.27 -6.51 14.43
CA VAL A 192 -21.63 -6.15 14.05
C VAL A 192 -22.23 -5.28 15.14
N PHE A 193 -22.79 -4.14 14.72
CA PHE A 193 -23.34 -3.16 15.63
C PHE A 193 -24.86 -3.05 15.46
N ASP A 194 -25.55 -2.95 16.60
CA ASP A 194 -26.97 -2.65 16.69
C ASP A 194 -27.14 -1.24 17.30
N PRO A 195 -27.56 -0.24 16.50
CA PRO A 195 -27.81 1.11 16.98
C PRO A 195 -28.83 1.21 18.11
N GLU A 196 -29.81 0.31 18.15
CA GLU A 196 -30.88 0.34 19.15
C GLU A 196 -30.45 -0.31 20.46
N ALA A 197 -29.59 -1.33 20.40
CA ALA A 197 -29.11 -2.04 21.58
C ALA A 197 -27.91 -1.36 22.28
N SER A 198 -27.40 -0.24 21.75
CA SER A 198 -26.23 0.51 22.25
C SER A 198 -24.92 -0.30 22.35
N ASN A 199 -24.91 -1.56 21.92
CA ASN A 199 -23.79 -2.50 22.07
C ASN A 199 -23.40 -3.05 20.70
N TYR A 200 -22.09 -3.08 20.39
CA TYR A 200 -21.58 -3.95 19.33
C TYR A 200 -21.45 -5.38 19.84
N LYS A 201 -21.48 -6.33 18.91
CA LYS A 201 -21.13 -7.72 19.13
C LYS A 201 -19.87 -8.04 18.32
N PHE A 202 -18.84 -8.51 19.02
CA PHE A 202 -17.72 -9.19 18.36
C PHE A 202 -18.24 -10.49 17.77
N VAL A 203 -18.00 -10.68 16.48
CA VAL A 203 -18.50 -11.85 15.75
C VAL A 203 -17.40 -12.88 15.63
N ASP A 204 -16.31 -12.50 14.96
CA ASP A 204 -15.22 -13.41 14.66
C ASP A 204 -13.96 -12.65 14.20
N SER A 205 -12.83 -13.34 14.25
CA SER A 205 -11.59 -12.87 13.64
C SER A 205 -10.77 -14.03 13.12
N PHE A 206 -10.10 -13.84 11.99
CA PHE A 206 -9.18 -14.83 11.43
C PHE A 206 -7.94 -14.17 10.85
N VAL A 207 -6.87 -14.95 10.74
CA VAL A 207 -5.65 -14.55 10.03
C VAL A 207 -5.68 -15.13 8.62
N ALA A 208 -5.44 -14.30 7.62
CA ALA A 208 -5.38 -14.71 6.23
C ALA A 208 -4.32 -15.82 6.04
N ASP A 209 -4.74 -16.98 5.55
CA ASP A 209 -3.84 -18.07 5.22
C ASP A 209 -3.10 -17.76 3.90
N PRO A 210 -1.75 -17.62 3.91
CA PRO A 210 -0.97 -17.36 2.71
C PRO A 210 -1.11 -18.42 1.61
N ASN A 211 -1.58 -19.63 1.93
CA ASN A 211 -1.76 -20.71 0.96
C ASN A 211 -3.15 -20.71 0.33
N HIS A 212 -4.12 -19.99 0.90
CA HIS A 212 -5.48 -19.98 0.40
C HIS A 212 -5.61 -19.02 -0.79
N PHE A 213 -6.27 -19.47 -1.87
CA PHE A 213 -6.38 -18.73 -3.14
C PHE A 213 -7.04 -17.35 -2.99
N SER A 214 -7.98 -17.19 -2.04
CA SER A 214 -8.63 -15.90 -1.75
C SER A 214 -7.67 -14.79 -1.36
N PHE A 215 -6.49 -15.12 -0.80
CA PHE A 215 -5.51 -14.14 -0.33
C PHE A 215 -4.31 -13.97 -1.27
N GLN A 216 -4.34 -14.60 -2.44
CA GLN A 216 -3.33 -14.41 -3.49
C GLN A 216 -3.55 -13.10 -4.23
N LYS A 217 -2.53 -12.68 -4.98
CA LYS A 217 -2.62 -11.52 -5.87
C LYS A 217 -3.79 -11.68 -6.85
N PRO A 218 -4.72 -10.71 -6.94
CA PRO A 218 -5.81 -10.76 -7.90
C PRO A 218 -5.31 -10.78 -9.34
N CYS A 219 -5.54 -11.90 -10.04
CA CYS A 219 -5.31 -12.01 -11.48
C CYS A 219 -6.54 -11.53 -12.29
N THR A 220 -7.71 -11.55 -11.67
CA THR A 220 -9.01 -11.11 -12.23
C THR A 220 -9.48 -9.84 -11.53
N GLU A 221 -10.67 -9.31 -11.89
CA GLU A 221 -11.26 -8.13 -11.24
C GLU A 221 -11.36 -8.29 -9.70
N ARG A 222 -11.67 -9.50 -9.25
CA ARG A 222 -11.76 -9.87 -7.83
C ARG A 222 -11.40 -11.34 -7.61
N ASN A 223 -10.93 -11.65 -6.41
CA ASN A 223 -10.79 -13.03 -5.94
C ASN A 223 -12.15 -13.59 -5.46
N ILE A 224 -12.20 -14.90 -5.24
CA ILE A 224 -13.28 -15.53 -4.49
C ILE A 224 -13.21 -15.07 -3.03
N GLY A 225 -14.36 -14.67 -2.48
CA GLY A 225 -14.43 -14.17 -1.10
C GLY A 225 -14.13 -15.24 -0.07
N TYR A 226 -13.50 -14.84 1.04
CA TYR A 226 -13.27 -15.70 2.20
C TYR A 226 -14.19 -15.29 3.35
N GLY A 227 -14.93 -16.26 3.89
CA GLY A 227 -15.93 -16.04 4.93
C GLY A 227 -15.34 -16.02 6.33
N PHE A 228 -16.02 -15.35 7.26
CA PHE A 228 -15.80 -15.57 8.70
C PHE A 228 -16.38 -16.93 9.12
N LEU A 229 -15.70 -17.64 10.02
CA LEU A 229 -16.06 -19.00 10.44
C LEU A 229 -17.30 -19.01 11.31
N ARG A 230 -17.54 -17.95 12.10
CA ARG A 230 -18.76 -17.82 12.88
C ARG A 230 -19.80 -16.98 12.14
N SER A 231 -20.86 -17.63 11.70
CA SER A 231 -22.06 -16.96 11.22
C SER A 231 -22.93 -16.46 12.39
N ILE A 232 -23.72 -15.42 12.15
CA ILE A 232 -24.56 -14.80 13.18
C ILE A 232 -25.97 -15.35 13.05
N GLY A 233 -26.40 -16.16 14.02
CA GLY A 233 -27.76 -16.71 14.03
C GLY A 233 -28.82 -15.62 13.99
N HIS A 234 -29.92 -15.85 13.26
CA HIS A 234 -31.02 -14.89 13.20
C HIS A 234 -31.66 -14.60 14.55
N SER A 235 -31.60 -15.53 15.49
CA SER A 235 -32.02 -15.33 16.88
C SER A 235 -31.13 -14.32 17.62
N GLU A 236 -29.83 -14.29 17.31
CA GLU A 236 -28.88 -13.32 17.86
C GLU A 236 -29.03 -11.94 17.22
N LEU A 237 -29.49 -11.91 15.96
CA LEU A 237 -29.96 -10.70 15.28
C LEU A 237 -31.38 -10.31 15.73
N GLY A 238 -32.13 -11.20 16.38
CA GLY A 238 -33.58 -11.14 16.61
C GLY A 238 -34.09 -10.09 17.61
N ARG A 239 -33.26 -9.13 18.01
CA ARG A 239 -33.74 -7.85 18.56
C ARG A 239 -33.78 -6.71 17.53
N LEU A 240 -33.18 -6.90 16.34
CA LEU A 240 -33.09 -5.94 15.22
C LEU A 240 -34.33 -5.89 14.30
N SER A 241 -35.43 -6.56 14.67
CA SER A 241 -36.58 -6.74 13.78
C SER A 241 -37.94 -6.76 14.47
N LEU A 242 -38.06 -6.18 15.67
CA LEU A 242 -39.35 -6.05 16.36
C LEU A 242 -40.01 -4.67 16.23
N TYR A 243 -39.43 -3.76 15.44
CA TYR A 243 -40.09 -2.52 15.01
C TYR A 243 -39.77 -2.21 13.55
#